data_AF-A0A7C3V6U5-F1
#
_entry.id   AF-A0A7C3V6U5-F1
#
_cell.length_a   1.000
_cell.length_b   1.000
_cell.length_c   1.000
_cell.angle_alpha   90.00
_cell.angle_beta   90.00
_cell.angle_gamma   90.00
#
_symmetry.space_group_name_H-M   'P 1'
#
loop_
_entity.id
_entity.type
_entity.pdbx_description
1 polymer ?
#
loop_
_entity_poly.entity_id
_entity_poly.type
_entity_poly.pdbx_seq_one_letter_code
_entity_poly.pdbx_strand_id
1 'polypeptide(L)'
;MPPHHIGYRIGEALVGEGDEVAHIDLIVGDKDGPVGVALATALASQTPGHTTLFAVLTPNLLVKPITLIAPKVTIKNMKQAELAFGSAQYAIAKA
;
A
#
# COMPACT_ATOMS: atom_id res chain seq x y z
N MET A 1 -20.14 6.55 -21.38
CA MET A 1 -19.30 7.55 -20.70
C MET A 1 -17.87 7.06 -20.82
N PRO A 2 -16.93 7.82 -21.40
CA PRO A 2 -15.52 7.41 -21.39
C PRO A 2 -15.06 7.27 -19.92
N PRO A 3 -14.16 6.33 -19.60
CA PRO A 3 -13.64 6.19 -18.25
C PRO A 3 -13.03 7.53 -17.81
N HIS A 4 -13.38 7.99 -16.61
CA HIS A 4 -12.74 9.14 -15.99
C HIS A 4 -11.30 8.76 -15.66
N HIS A 5 -10.37 9.19 -16.49
CA HIS A 5 -8.94 9.03 -16.26
C HIS A 5 -8.50 9.99 -15.15
N ILE A 6 -8.03 9.45 -14.03
CA ILE A 6 -7.48 10.26 -12.95
C ILE A 6 -6.00 10.61 -13.20
N GLY A 7 -5.36 9.97 -14.18
CA GLY A 7 -3.96 10.20 -14.56
C GLY A 7 -3.00 9.61 -13.53
N TYR A 8 -1.78 10.15 -13.45
CA TYR A 8 -0.75 9.73 -12.50
C TYR A 8 -0.59 10.83 -11.44
N ARG A 9 -0.82 10.49 -10.17
CA ARG A 9 -0.76 11.42 -9.03
C ARG A 9 0.17 10.88 -7.97
N ILE A 10 0.91 11.79 -7.33
CA ILE A 10 1.78 11.51 -6.19
C ILE A 10 1.30 12.35 -5.02
N GLY A 11 1.31 11.77 -3.83
CA GLY A 11 1.12 12.48 -2.57
C GLY A 11 2.04 11.91 -1.51
N GLU A 12 2.30 12.70 -0.49
CA GLU A 12 3.05 12.32 0.71
C GLU A 12 2.39 12.98 1.93
N ALA A 13 2.45 12.30 3.06
CA ALA A 13 2.10 12.87 4.34
C ALA A 13 2.85 12.20 5.50
N LEU A 14 3.23 13.03 6.47
CA LEU A 14 3.75 12.63 7.77
C LEU A 14 2.78 13.05 8.86
N VAL A 15 2.33 12.10 9.68
CA VAL A 15 1.37 12.32 10.77
C VAL A 15 1.80 11.54 12.01
N GLY A 16 1.68 12.18 13.18
CA GLY A 16 2.05 11.59 14.47
C GLY A 16 3.43 12.02 14.95
N GLU A 17 3.85 11.45 16.08
CA GLU A 17 5.10 11.77 16.78
C GLU A 17 5.66 10.49 17.44
N GLY A 18 6.91 10.52 17.90
CA GLY A 18 7.55 9.37 18.57
C GLY A 18 7.90 8.22 17.62
N ASP A 19 7.93 7.00 18.17
CA ASP A 19 8.33 5.79 17.42
C ASP A 19 7.23 5.30 16.45
N GLU A 20 5.99 5.75 16.64
CA GLU A 20 4.83 5.40 15.84
C GLU A 20 4.48 6.43 14.76
N VAL A 21 5.35 7.42 14.51
CA VAL A 21 5.14 8.40 13.43
C VAL A 21 4.92 7.69 12.08
N ALA A 22 3.82 8.05 11.41
CA ALA A 22 3.45 7.45 10.13
C ALA A 22 3.89 8.37 8.99
N HIS A 23 4.63 7.81 8.03
CA HIS A 23 5.04 8.52 6.82
C HIS A 23 4.67 7.67 5.60
N ILE A 24 3.68 8.15 4.83
CA ILE A 24 3.14 7.47 3.65
C ILE A 24 3.59 8.20 2.39
N ASP A 25 4.26 7.46 1.50
CA ASP A 25 4.42 7.85 0.09
C ASP A 25 3.33 7.15 -0.73
N LEU A 26 2.53 7.93 -1.46
CA LEU A 26 1.37 7.42 -2.18
C LEU A 26 1.45 7.74 -3.67
N ILE A 27 1.19 6.73 -4.49
CA ILE A 27 0.97 6.88 -5.92
C ILE A 27 -0.45 6.39 -6.23
N VAL A 28 -1.22 7.22 -6.95
CA VAL A 28 -2.57 6.87 -7.40
C VAL A 28 -2.67 7.07 -8.90
N GLY A 29 -3.31 6.13 -9.59
CA GLY A 29 -3.59 6.30 -11.01
C GLY A 29 -4.40 5.18 -11.63
N ASP A 30 -4.58 5.29 -12.95
CA ASP A 30 -5.45 4.40 -13.72
C ASP A 30 -4.91 2.96 -13.79
N LYS A 31 -5.83 1.99 -13.72
CA LYS A 31 -5.53 0.55 -13.81
C LYS A 31 -4.84 0.15 -15.11
N ASP A 32 -5.18 0.79 -16.21
CA ASP A 32 -4.60 0.48 -17.53
C ASP A 32 -3.41 1.41 -17.87
N GLY A 33 -2.94 2.18 -16.88
CA GLY A 33 -1.79 3.08 -17.00
C GLY A 33 -0.53 2.56 -16.25
N PRO A 34 0.50 3.41 -16.11
CA PRO A 34 1.76 3.05 -15.46
C PRO A 34 1.61 2.53 -14.02
N VAL A 35 0.62 3.04 -13.28
CA VAL A 35 0.35 2.60 -11.90
C VAL A 35 -0.14 1.16 -11.86
N GLY A 36 -1.02 0.76 -12.79
CA GLY A 36 -1.49 -0.62 -12.87
C GLY A 36 -0.38 -1.62 -13.22
N VAL A 37 0.52 -1.23 -14.13
CA VAL A 37 1.73 -2.03 -14.45
C VAL A 37 2.62 -2.16 -13.21
N ALA A 38 2.96 -1.04 -12.56
CA ALA A 38 3.80 -1.03 -11.36
C ALA A 38 3.20 -1.88 -10.23
N LEU A 39 1.89 -1.78 -10.01
CA LEU A 39 1.16 -2.58 -9.01
C LEU A 39 1.25 -4.08 -9.32
N ALA A 40 1.00 -4.50 -10.55
CA ALA A 40 1.09 -5.91 -10.95
C ALA A 40 2.53 -6.45 -10.84
N THR A 41 3.52 -5.67 -11.27
CA THR A 41 4.94 -6.04 -11.17
C THR A 41 5.37 -6.18 -9.71
N ALA A 42 5.03 -5.21 -8.85
CA ALA A 42 5.39 -5.23 -7.44
C ALA A 42 4.73 -6.40 -6.69
N LEU A 43 3.47 -6.74 -7.03
CA LEU A 43 2.80 -7.91 -6.48
C LEU A 43 3.49 -9.22 -6.86
N ALA A 44 3.97 -9.33 -8.11
CA ALA A 44 4.64 -10.53 -8.61
C ALA A 44 6.11 -10.64 -8.15
N SER A 45 6.75 -9.52 -7.77
CA SER A 45 8.20 -9.42 -7.55
C SER A 45 8.54 -9.21 -6.07
N GLN A 46 8.24 -10.23 -5.25
CA GLN A 46 8.49 -10.20 -3.82
C GLN A 46 9.99 -10.28 -3.49
N THR A 47 10.45 -9.53 -2.49
CA THR A 47 11.83 -9.60 -2.00
C THR A 47 11.89 -9.82 -0.48
N PRO A 48 12.91 -10.52 0.04
CA PRO A 48 13.05 -10.75 1.48
C PRO A 48 13.02 -9.44 2.27
N GLY A 49 12.10 -9.35 3.23
CA GLY A 49 11.93 -8.18 4.10
C GLY A 49 11.12 -7.02 3.51
N HIS A 50 10.70 -7.09 2.25
CA HIS A 50 9.89 -6.05 1.58
C HIS A 50 8.72 -6.66 0.79
N THR A 51 8.03 -7.61 1.42
CA THR A 51 6.85 -8.24 0.83
C THR A 51 5.76 -7.20 0.58
N THR A 52 5.16 -7.19 -0.61
CA THR A 52 4.00 -6.36 -0.93
C THR A 52 2.72 -7.17 -0.83
N LEU A 53 1.66 -6.58 -0.27
CA LEU A 53 0.36 -7.22 -0.12
C LEU A 53 -0.76 -6.26 -0.54
N PHE A 54 -1.88 -6.81 -0.99
CA PHE A 54 -3.08 -6.00 -1.14
C PHE A 54 -3.59 -5.52 0.21
N ALA A 55 -3.99 -4.26 0.28
CA ALA A 55 -4.69 -3.75 1.45
C ALA A 55 -6.06 -4.42 1.55
N VAL A 56 -6.35 -4.99 2.73
CA VAL A 56 -7.65 -5.58 3.08
C VAL A 56 -8.14 -4.97 4.38
N LEU A 57 -9.45 -4.70 4.48
CA LEU A 57 -10.06 -4.25 5.74
C LEU A 57 -10.05 -5.37 6.77
N THR A 58 -10.34 -6.59 6.32
CA THR A 58 -10.29 -7.83 7.10
C THR A 58 -9.94 -8.97 6.15
N PRO A 59 -9.57 -10.17 6.64
CA PRO A 59 -9.40 -11.32 5.77
C PRO A 59 -10.61 -11.50 4.83
N ASN A 60 -10.32 -11.72 3.54
CA ASN A 60 -11.30 -11.85 2.46
C ASN A 60 -12.12 -10.59 2.11
N LEU A 61 -11.77 -9.39 2.62
CA LEU A 61 -12.42 -8.13 2.28
C LEU A 61 -11.42 -7.09 1.73
N LEU A 62 -11.21 -7.13 0.41
CA LEU A 62 -10.37 -6.20 -0.35
C LEU A 62 -11.00 -4.81 -0.45
N VAL A 63 -10.16 -3.77 -0.41
CA VAL A 63 -10.60 -2.39 -0.64
C VAL A 63 -10.72 -2.05 -2.12
N LYS A 64 -11.54 -1.04 -2.42
CA LYS A 64 -11.68 -0.43 -3.75
C LYS A 64 -11.54 1.09 -3.60
N PRO A 65 -10.66 1.77 -4.38
CA PRO A 65 -9.77 1.22 -5.42
C PRO A 65 -8.76 0.19 -4.86
N ILE A 66 -8.26 -0.69 -5.73
CA ILE A 66 -7.28 -1.71 -5.30
C ILE A 66 -5.99 -1.00 -4.90
N THR A 67 -5.54 -1.27 -3.68
CA THR A 67 -4.35 -0.67 -3.08
C THR A 67 -3.33 -1.75 -2.74
N LEU A 68 -2.07 -1.51 -3.08
CA LEU A 68 -0.94 -2.38 -2.74
C LEU A 68 -0.07 -1.67 -1.69
N ILE A 69 0.28 -2.37 -0.62
CA ILE A 69 1.14 -1.87 0.45
C ILE A 69 2.56 -2.38 0.19
N ALA A 70 3.53 -1.47 0.16
CA ALA A 70 4.96 -1.79 0.04
C ALA A 70 5.72 -1.26 1.26
N PRO A 71 6.26 -2.13 2.15
CA PRO A 71 7.01 -1.69 3.32
C PRO A 71 8.31 -0.96 2.93
N LYS A 72 8.44 0.29 3.40
CA LYS A 72 9.66 1.10 3.25
C LYS A 72 10.83 0.56 4.08
N VAL A 73 10.54 0.05 5.28
CA VAL A 73 11.53 -0.49 6.22
C VAL A 73 11.62 -2.00 6.08
N THR A 74 12.84 -2.54 6.11
CA THR A 74 13.07 -4.00 6.03
C THR A 74 12.47 -4.71 7.24
N ILE A 75 11.51 -5.60 6.97
CA ILE A 75 10.87 -6.46 7.97
C ILE A 75 11.80 -7.63 8.29
N LYS A 76 12.17 -7.79 9.56
CA LYS A 76 13.14 -8.79 10.04
C LYS A 76 12.51 -9.93 10.85
N ASN A 77 11.29 -9.75 11.34
CA ASN A 77 10.62 -10.74 12.18
C ASN A 77 9.10 -10.58 12.13
N MET A 78 8.39 -11.56 12.71
CA MET A 78 6.92 -11.60 12.70
C MET A 78 6.29 -10.42 13.44
N LYS A 79 6.90 -9.92 14.52
CA LYS A 79 6.37 -8.76 15.23
C LYS A 79 6.33 -7.52 14.33
N GLN A 80 7.36 -7.31 13.50
CA GLN A 80 7.37 -6.22 12.52
C GLN A 80 6.38 -6.47 11.37
N ALA A 81 6.23 -7.72 10.93
CA ALA A 81 5.23 -8.08 9.94
C ALA A 81 3.79 -7.81 10.45
N GLU A 82 3.51 -8.11 11.71
CA GLU A 82 2.23 -7.82 12.37
C GLU A 82 1.93 -6.33 12.47
N LEU A 83 2.95 -5.48 12.68
CA LEU A 83 2.76 -4.02 12.65
C LEU A 83 2.39 -3.53 11.25
N ALA A 84 3.13 -3.99 10.22
CA ALA A 84 2.89 -3.58 8.83
C ALA A 84 1.56 -4.11 8.28
N PHE A 85 1.22 -5.37 8.55
CA PHE A 85 0.07 -6.06 7.95
C PHE A 85 -1.08 -6.33 8.92
N GLY A 86 -0.99 -5.83 10.15
CA GLY A 86 -2.08 -5.76 11.11
C GLY A 86 -2.65 -4.34 11.16
N SER A 87 -2.18 -3.54 12.13
CA SER A 87 -2.72 -2.20 12.40
C SER A 87 -2.49 -1.22 11.26
N ALA A 88 -1.28 -1.19 10.66
CA ALA A 88 -0.99 -0.28 9.55
C ALA A 88 -1.82 -0.63 8.30
N GLN A 89 -1.91 -1.92 7.94
CA GLN A 89 -2.78 -2.36 6.84
C GLN A 89 -4.25 -1.97 7.06
N TYR A 90 -4.79 -2.19 8.26
CA TYR A 90 -6.17 -1.81 8.56
C TYR A 90 -6.39 -0.30 8.40
N ALA A 91 -5.44 0.52 8.89
CA ALA A 91 -5.50 1.96 8.77
C ALA A 91 -5.46 2.42 7.29
N ILE A 92 -4.54 1.85 6.49
CA ILE A 92 -4.43 2.13 5.04
C ILE A 92 -5.71 1.70 4.31
N ALA A 93 -6.29 0.56 4.68
CA ALA A 93 -7.49 0.04 4.05
C ALA A 93 -8.76 0.86 4.37
N LYS A 94 -8.79 1.53 5.53
CA LYS A 94 -9.94 2.31 5.99
C LYS A 94 -9.93 3.78 5.52
N ALA A 95 -8.75 4.33 5.25
CA ALA A 95 -8.57 5.70 4.79
C ALA A 95 -9.19 5.94 3.40
#